data_AF-A0A3P7DUD7-F1
#
_entry.id   AF-A0A3P7DUD7-F1
#
_cell.length_a   1.000
_cell.length_b   1.000
_cell.length_c   1.000
_cell.angle_alpha   90.00
_cell.angle_beta   90.00
_cell.angle_gamma   90.00
#
_symmetry.space_group_name_H-M   'P 1'
#
loop_
_entity.id
_entity.type
_entity.pdbx_description
1 polymer ?
#
loop_
_entity_poly.entity_id
_entity_poly.type
_entity_poly.pdbx_seq_one_letter_code
_entity_poly.pdbx_strand_id
1 'polypeptide(L)'
;MVTFHPTPPNRLIFTIRNFDIEIKGDINGEIKVILPIKLNGTVYTRIHQISTTVQLTIHRKLNGSPYVRVIGCYVTAGFSDVILQNGGILEDIFNSNFRGSTIEQIRKQLPIRVCKMIRNIVEKRINIPLQTILKVIPLSEMLKFATNNIKLADSPKHL
;
A
#
# COMPACT_ATOMS: atom_id res chain seq x y z
N MET A 1 -12.25 -1.61 6.92
CA MET A 1 -12.48 -0.19 7.29
C MET A 1 -11.31 0.65 6.82
N VAL A 2 -11.55 1.81 6.22
CA VAL A 2 -10.50 2.76 5.81
C VAL A 2 -10.72 4.07 6.52
N THR A 3 -9.67 4.65 7.13
CA THR A 3 -9.74 5.96 7.77
C THR A 3 -8.55 6.82 7.35
N PHE A 4 -8.80 8.12 7.24
CA PHE A 4 -7.79 9.13 6.98
C PHE A 4 -8.11 10.36 7.82
N HIS A 5 -7.22 10.72 8.73
CA HIS A 5 -7.48 11.83 9.65
C HIS A 5 -6.18 12.55 10.04
N PRO A 6 -6.27 13.87 10.32
CA PRO A 6 -5.16 14.60 10.89
C PRO A 6 -4.94 14.24 12.36
N THR A 7 -3.69 14.36 12.80
CA THR A 7 -3.30 14.25 14.22
C THR A 7 -2.23 15.30 14.50
N PRO A 8 -2.40 16.17 15.52
CA PRO A 8 -1.38 17.13 15.87
C PRO A 8 -0.08 16.48 16.40
N PRO A 9 1.09 17.08 16.18
CA PRO A 9 1.37 18.18 15.25
C PRO A 9 1.70 17.66 13.84
N ASN A 10 1.05 18.21 12.79
CA ASN A 10 1.37 17.97 11.38
C ASN A 10 1.50 16.48 10.97
N ARG A 11 0.62 15.61 11.48
CA ARG A 11 0.55 14.21 11.07
C ARG A 11 -0.77 13.93 10.38
N LEU A 12 -0.71 13.04 9.40
CA LEU A 12 -1.87 12.45 8.75
C LEU A 12 -1.76 10.94 8.93
N ILE A 13 -2.80 10.35 9.51
CA ILE A 13 -2.85 8.92 9.78
C ILE A 13 -3.80 8.28 8.78
N PHE A 14 -3.27 7.37 7.98
CA PHE A 14 -4.03 6.55 7.05
C PHE A 14 -4.08 5.11 7.56
N THR A 15 -5.27 4.58 7.78
CA THR A 15 -5.44 3.20 8.28
C THR A 15 -6.34 2.42 7.34
N ILE A 16 -5.91 1.22 6.99
CA ILE A 16 -6.74 0.19 6.35
C ILE A 16 -6.79 -0.98 7.31
N ARG A 17 -7.99 -1.50 7.62
CA ARG A 17 -8.17 -2.66 8.50
C ARG A 17 -8.92 -3.78 7.82
N ASN A 18 -8.54 -5.00 8.20
CA ASN A 18 -9.19 -6.27 7.90
C ASN A 18 -9.40 -6.49 6.40
N PHE A 19 -8.33 -6.35 5.62
CA PHE A 19 -8.34 -6.75 4.22
C PHE A 19 -7.57 -8.06 4.03
N ASP A 20 -7.97 -8.82 3.02
CA ASP A 20 -7.39 -10.12 2.70
C ASP A 20 -6.68 -10.05 1.35
N ILE A 21 -5.60 -10.80 1.21
CA ILE A 21 -4.87 -10.96 -0.04
C ILE A 21 -4.75 -12.45 -0.36
N GLU A 22 -5.04 -12.81 -1.60
CA GLU A 22 -4.66 -14.08 -2.19
C GLU A 22 -3.69 -13.84 -3.36
N ILE A 23 -2.58 -14.55 -3.34
CA ILE A 23 -1.55 -14.51 -4.38
C ILE A 23 -1.43 -15.92 -4.95
N LYS A 24 -1.59 -16.02 -6.27
CA LYS A 24 -1.33 -17.24 -7.03
C LYS A 24 -0.06 -17.04 -7.84
N GLY A 25 0.87 -18.00 -7.78
CA GLY A 25 2.10 -17.98 -8.56
C GLY A 25 2.46 -19.36 -9.06
N ASP A 26 2.74 -19.48 -10.36
CA ASP A 26 3.16 -20.74 -10.96
C ASP A 26 4.68 -20.91 -10.82
N ILE A 27 5.09 -22.10 -10.40
CA ILE A 27 6.49 -22.53 -10.32
C ILE A 27 6.73 -23.47 -11.50
N ASN A 28 7.67 -23.08 -12.35
CA ASN A 28 8.17 -23.91 -13.43
C ASN A 28 9.69 -23.94 -13.36
N GLY A 29 10.29 -25.12 -13.41
CA GLY A 29 11.74 -25.29 -13.35
C GLY A 29 12.16 -26.75 -13.34
N GLU A 30 13.45 -26.96 -13.13
CA GLU A 30 14.04 -28.30 -13.07
C GLU A 30 15.23 -28.24 -12.12
N ILE A 31 15.26 -29.11 -11.11
CA ILE A 31 16.44 -29.29 -10.28
C ILE A 31 17.27 -30.42 -10.90
N LYS A 32 18.47 -30.09 -11.36
CA LYS A 32 19.40 -31.05 -11.97
C LYS A 32 20.38 -31.58 -10.91
N VAL A 33 19.94 -32.53 -10.08
CA VAL A 33 20.86 -33.28 -9.17
C VAL A 33 20.70 -34.78 -9.43
N ILE A 34 21.65 -35.35 -10.19
CA ILE A 34 21.70 -36.74 -10.72
C ILE A 34 20.51 -37.13 -11.62
N LEU A 35 19.28 -36.97 -11.15
CA LEU A 35 18.05 -37.14 -11.92
C LEU A 35 17.30 -35.79 -11.97
N PRO A 36 16.90 -35.30 -13.16
CA PRO A 36 16.15 -34.07 -13.28
C PRO A 36 14.78 -34.20 -12.60
N ILE A 37 14.57 -33.45 -11.53
CA ILE A 37 13.26 -33.32 -10.89
C ILE A 37 12.59 -32.08 -11.47
N LYS A 38 11.55 -32.29 -12.27
CA LYS A 38 10.73 -31.19 -12.79
C LYS A 38 9.98 -30.52 -11.63
N LEU A 39 10.18 -29.22 -11.51
CA LEU A 39 9.38 -28.34 -10.65
C LEU A 39 8.23 -27.84 -11.51
N ASN A 40 7.03 -28.36 -11.30
CA ASN A 40 5.81 -27.80 -11.86
C ASN A 40 4.79 -27.75 -10.75
N GLY A 41 4.08 -26.64 -10.59
CA GLY A 41 3.02 -26.49 -9.62
C GLY A 41 2.61 -25.04 -9.44
N THR A 42 1.56 -24.82 -8.66
CA THR A 42 1.07 -23.48 -8.33
C THR A 42 1.12 -23.27 -6.83
N VAL A 43 1.76 -22.19 -6.40
CA VAL A 43 1.73 -21.72 -5.01
C VAL A 43 0.56 -20.77 -4.82
N TYR A 44 -0.28 -21.08 -3.83
CA TYR A 44 -1.32 -20.21 -3.33
C TYR A 44 -0.90 -19.67 -1.98
N THR A 45 -0.78 -18.35 -1.88
CA THR A 45 -0.52 -17.66 -0.62
C THR A 45 -1.74 -16.86 -0.22
N ARG A 46 -2.29 -17.10 0.96
CA ARG A 46 -3.44 -16.36 1.50
C ARG A 46 -3.04 -15.67 2.78
N ILE A 47 -3.38 -14.40 2.90
CA ILE A 47 -3.07 -13.59 4.07
C ILE A 47 -4.35 -12.89 4.47
N HIS A 48 -4.85 -13.20 5.66
CA HIS A 48 -6.11 -12.71 6.16
C HIS A 48 -5.92 -11.68 7.27
N GLN A 49 -6.91 -10.80 7.40
CA GLN A 49 -7.00 -9.79 8.47
C GLN A 49 -5.79 -8.85 8.47
N ILE A 50 -5.33 -8.46 7.28
CA ILE A 50 -4.25 -7.50 7.17
C ILE A 50 -4.76 -6.14 7.63
N SER A 51 -3.99 -5.51 8.52
CA SER A 51 -4.23 -4.13 8.96
C SER A 51 -2.96 -3.33 8.77
N THR A 52 -3.09 -2.15 8.17
CA THR A 52 -1.98 -1.26 7.86
C THR A 52 -2.27 0.14 8.38
N THR A 53 -1.34 0.71 9.13
CA THR A 53 -1.38 2.10 9.60
C THR A 53 -0.16 2.83 9.08
N VAL A 54 -0.38 3.89 8.31
CA VAL A 54 0.65 4.74 7.74
C VAL A 54 0.56 6.12 8.39
N GLN A 55 1.70 6.62 8.84
CA GLN A 55 1.84 7.97 9.37
C GLN A 55 2.60 8.81 8.34
N LEU A 56 1.96 9.90 7.92
CA LEU A 56 2.47 10.83 6.94
C LEU A 56 2.68 12.21 7.59
N THR A 57 3.65 12.96 7.08
CA THR A 57 3.84 14.38 7.39
C THR A 57 3.93 15.18 6.11
N ILE A 58 3.49 16.43 6.14
CA ILE A 58 3.60 17.35 5.01
C ILE A 58 4.67 18.40 5.31
N HIS A 59 5.59 18.60 4.37
CA HIS A 59 6.67 19.58 4.45
C HIS A 59 6.65 20.48 3.23
N ARG A 60 7.26 21.66 3.33
CA ARG A 60 7.55 22.53 2.19
C ARG A 60 9.01 22.30 1.76
N LYS A 61 9.24 21.99 0.48
CA LYS A 61 10.60 21.95 -0.11
C LYS A 61 11.12 23.38 -0.32
N LEU A 62 12.44 23.52 -0.52
CA LEU A 62 13.11 24.80 -0.79
C LEU A 62 12.51 25.56 -1.98
N ASN A 63 12.06 24.83 -3.01
CA ASN A 63 11.40 25.38 -4.19
C ASN A 63 9.93 25.80 -3.97
N GLY A 64 9.45 25.72 -2.72
CA GLY A 64 8.10 26.06 -2.31
C GLY A 64 7.06 24.95 -2.45
N SER A 65 7.35 23.84 -3.13
CA SER A 65 6.36 22.77 -3.35
C SER A 65 6.09 21.96 -2.08
N PRO A 66 4.85 21.50 -1.84
CA PRO A 66 4.56 20.56 -0.77
C PRO A 66 5.21 19.19 -1.04
N TYR A 67 5.57 18.49 0.03
CA TYR A 67 6.18 17.17 -0.01
C TYR A 67 5.67 16.33 1.15
N VAL A 68 5.13 15.16 0.83
CA VAL A 68 4.60 14.21 1.79
C VAL A 68 5.66 13.17 2.11
N ARG A 69 5.92 12.95 3.40
CA ARG A 69 6.88 11.97 3.89
C ARG A 69 6.18 10.90 4.70
N VAL A 70 6.49 9.63 4.44
CA VAL A 70 6.11 8.51 5.32
C VAL A 70 7.08 8.48 6.51
N ILE A 71 6.58 8.76 7.71
CA ILE A 71 7.37 8.72 8.95
C ILE A 71 7.16 7.43 9.76
N GLY A 72 6.04 6.75 9.53
CA GLY A 72 5.71 5.49 10.19
C GLY A 72 4.87 4.61 9.27
N CYS A 73 5.08 3.31 9.34
CA CYS A 73 4.27 2.32 8.63
C CYS A 73 4.28 1.02 9.43
N TYR A 74 3.09 0.60 9.84
CA TYR A 74 2.86 -0.58 10.66
C TYR A 74 1.90 -1.48 9.91
N VAL A 75 2.25 -2.76 9.80
CA VAL A 75 1.45 -3.75 9.09
C VAL A 75 1.38 -4.99 9.96
N THR A 76 0.17 -5.48 10.18
CA THR A 76 -0.11 -6.73 10.87
C THR A 76 -0.96 -7.63 9.98
N ALA A 77 -0.87 -8.93 10.19
CA ALA A 77 -1.75 -9.93 9.57
C ALA A 77 -2.19 -10.91 10.65
N GLY A 78 -3.42 -11.40 10.57
CA GLY A 78 -3.95 -12.37 11.52
C GLY A 78 -3.49 -13.79 11.17
N PHE A 79 -4.02 -14.31 10.06
CA PHE A 79 -3.70 -15.65 9.58
C PHE A 79 -2.97 -15.57 8.23
N SER A 80 -2.03 -16.49 8.00
CA SER A 80 -1.31 -16.57 6.74
C SER A 80 -1.09 -18.03 6.40
N ASP A 81 -1.30 -18.35 5.14
CA ASP A 81 -1.17 -19.69 4.62
C ASP A 81 -0.46 -19.69 3.28
N VAL A 82 0.26 -20.77 3.02
CA VAL A 82 0.93 -21.03 1.75
C VAL A 82 0.82 -22.51 1.43
N ILE A 83 0.30 -22.83 0.25
CA ILE A 83 0.11 -24.21 -0.21
C ILE A 83 0.66 -24.32 -1.62
N LEU A 84 1.44 -25.36 -1.87
CA LEU A 84 1.78 -25.81 -3.22
C LEU A 84 0.68 -26.77 -3.69
N GLN A 85 0.20 -26.62 -4.92
CA GLN A 85 -0.73 -27.53 -5.58
C GLN A 85 -0.18 -27.94 -6.94
N ASN A 86 -0.58 -29.12 -7.41
CA ASN A 86 -0.11 -29.72 -8.66
C ASN A 86 1.43 -29.91 -8.68
N GLY A 87 2.04 -30.08 -7.50
CA GLY A 87 3.49 -30.17 -7.30
C GLY A 87 4.08 -31.58 -7.47
N GLY A 88 3.22 -32.60 -7.62
CA GLY A 88 3.62 -34.00 -7.54
C GLY A 88 4.27 -34.31 -6.20
N ILE A 89 5.37 -35.06 -6.18
CA ILE A 89 6.11 -35.42 -4.94
C ILE A 89 6.53 -34.18 -4.13
N LEU A 90 6.80 -33.05 -4.81
CA LEU A 90 7.21 -31.82 -4.14
C LEU A 90 6.07 -31.13 -3.41
N GLU A 91 4.82 -31.39 -3.81
CA GLU A 91 3.64 -30.91 -3.11
C GLU A 91 3.65 -31.40 -1.67
N ASP A 92 3.78 -32.72 -1.49
CA ASP A 92 3.83 -33.34 -0.17
C ASP A 92 5.03 -32.84 0.63
N ILE A 93 6.21 -32.80 0.01
CA ILE A 93 7.44 -32.32 0.67
C ILE A 93 7.27 -30.87 1.14
N PHE A 94 6.79 -29.97 0.27
CA PHE A 94 6.61 -28.56 0.59
C PHE A 94 5.54 -28.37 1.67
N ASN A 95 4.36 -28.95 1.48
CA ASN A 95 3.21 -28.75 2.36
C ASN A 95 3.46 -29.33 3.76
N SER A 96 4.27 -30.38 3.89
CA SER A 96 4.61 -31.00 5.19
C SER A 96 5.86 -30.41 5.85
N ASN A 97 6.93 -30.13 5.09
CA ASN A 97 8.23 -29.76 5.67
C ASN A 97 8.55 -28.26 5.58
N PHE A 98 8.03 -27.55 4.58
CA PHE A 98 8.46 -26.18 4.28
C PHE A 98 7.37 -25.12 4.43
N ARG A 99 6.09 -25.51 4.47
CA ARG A 99 4.94 -24.60 4.63
C ARG A 99 5.10 -23.68 5.85
N GLY A 100 5.41 -24.25 7.02
CA GLY A 100 5.60 -23.48 8.25
C GLY A 100 6.70 -22.43 8.13
N SER A 101 7.90 -22.84 7.69
CA SER A 101 9.03 -21.91 7.50
C SER A 101 8.73 -20.83 6.46
N THR A 102 7.96 -21.18 5.42
CA THR A 102 7.55 -20.22 4.38
C THR A 102 6.55 -19.21 4.92
N ILE A 103 5.56 -19.64 5.72
CA ILE A 103 4.61 -18.74 6.41
C ILE A 103 5.36 -17.75 7.30
N GLU A 104 6.33 -18.23 8.08
CA GLU A 104 7.13 -17.36 8.95
C GLU A 104 7.95 -16.34 8.16
N GLN A 105 8.50 -16.75 7.00
CA GLN A 105 9.19 -15.83 6.12
C GLN A 105 8.24 -14.79 5.50
N ILE A 106 7.04 -15.19 5.08
CA ILE A 106 6.01 -14.28 4.57
C ILE A 106 5.63 -13.25 5.65
N ARG A 107 5.38 -13.69 6.89
CA ARG A 107 5.05 -12.80 8.01
C ARG A 107 6.14 -11.78 8.29
N LYS A 108 7.42 -12.17 8.23
CA LYS A 108 8.56 -11.25 8.38
C LYS A 108 8.68 -10.26 7.22
N GLN A 109 8.44 -10.72 5.99
CA GLN A 109 8.60 -9.91 4.79
C GLN A 109 7.42 -8.97 4.55
N LEU A 110 6.20 -9.35 4.94
CA LEU A 110 4.97 -8.60 4.70
C LEU A 110 5.10 -7.11 5.10
N PRO A 111 5.45 -6.75 6.36
CA PRO A 111 5.57 -5.35 6.74
C PRO A 111 6.66 -4.62 5.94
N ILE A 112 7.80 -5.27 5.68
CA ILE A 112 8.90 -4.69 4.91
C ILE A 112 8.46 -4.34 3.50
N ARG A 113 7.79 -5.28 2.82
CA ARG A 113 7.35 -5.16 1.43
C ARG A 113 6.22 -4.18 1.26
N VAL A 114 5.19 -4.26 2.11
CA VAL A 114 4.04 -3.35 2.09
C VAL A 114 4.49 -1.92 2.39
N CYS A 115 5.31 -1.71 3.41
CA CYS A 115 5.81 -0.36 3.72
C CYS A 115 6.74 0.19 2.65
N LYS A 116 7.56 -0.64 2.00
CA LYS A 116 8.35 -0.22 0.83
C LYS A 116 7.43 0.19 -0.33
N MET A 117 6.38 -0.57 -0.61
CA MET A 117 5.40 -0.25 -1.64
C MET A 117 4.69 1.07 -1.35
N ILE A 118 4.24 1.30 -0.11
CA ILE A 118 3.59 2.55 0.31
C ILE A 118 4.52 3.74 0.10
N ARG A 119 5.79 3.66 0.51
CA ARG A 119 6.77 4.73 0.26
C ARG A 119 6.92 5.03 -1.24
N ASN A 120 6.99 3.98 -2.08
CA ASN A 120 7.06 4.14 -3.52
C ASN A 120 5.80 4.79 -4.11
N ILE A 121 4.62 4.45 -3.60
CA ILE A 121 3.34 5.05 -4.01
C ILE A 121 3.32 6.52 -3.62
N VAL A 122 3.67 6.86 -2.36
CA VAL A 122 3.74 8.24 -1.91
C VAL A 122 4.70 9.04 -2.79
N GLU A 123 5.87 8.49 -3.12
CA GLU A 123 6.80 9.19 -3.99
C GLU A 123 6.25 9.39 -5.41
N LYS A 124 5.83 8.31 -6.06
CA LYS A 124 5.46 8.34 -7.49
C LYS A 124 4.10 8.96 -7.77
N ARG A 125 3.14 8.78 -6.87
CA ARG A 125 1.73 9.14 -7.08
C ARG A 125 1.29 10.36 -6.28
N ILE A 126 2.04 10.76 -5.26
CA ILE A 126 1.72 11.96 -4.47
C ILE A 126 2.81 13.01 -4.69
N ASN A 127 4.07 12.72 -4.37
CA ASN A 127 5.13 13.73 -4.40
C ASN A 127 5.49 14.22 -5.80
N ILE A 128 5.43 13.36 -6.83
CA ILE A 128 5.66 13.81 -8.22
C ILE A 128 4.54 14.78 -8.67
N PRO A 129 3.24 14.45 -8.59
CA PRO A 129 2.18 15.40 -8.93
C PRO A 129 2.17 16.67 -8.07
N LEU A 130 2.51 16.57 -6.78
CA LEU A 130 2.60 17.75 -5.90
C LEU A 130 3.69 18.74 -6.30
N GLN A 131 4.67 18.34 -7.11
CA GLN A 131 5.68 19.26 -7.66
C GLN A 131 5.15 20.09 -8.83
N THR A 132 4.13 19.58 -9.52
CA THR A 132 3.52 20.24 -10.68
C THR A 132 2.31 21.09 -10.30
N ILE A 133 1.84 21.03 -9.05
CA ILE A 133 0.78 21.92 -8.57
C ILE A 133 1.24 23.38 -8.67
N LEU A 134 0.34 24.27 -9.10
CA LEU A 134 0.63 25.70 -9.22
C LEU A 134 1.17 26.22 -7.88
N LYS A 135 2.43 26.64 -7.89
CA LYS A 135 3.13 27.17 -6.69
C LYS A 135 2.53 28.49 -6.24
N VAL A 136 1.92 29.20 -7.18
CA VAL A 136 1.25 30.49 -7.02
C VAL A 136 -0.08 30.34 -7.73
N ILE A 137 -1.17 30.37 -6.97
CA ILE A 137 -2.49 30.57 -7.55
C ILE A 137 -2.58 32.08 -7.82
N PRO A 138 -2.69 32.53 -9.08
CA PRO A 138 -2.88 33.95 -9.36
C PRO A 138 -4.03 34.47 -8.50
N LEU A 139 -3.89 35.68 -7.94
CA LEU A 139 -4.96 36.28 -7.13
C LEU A 139 -6.29 36.30 -7.89
N SER A 140 -6.25 36.46 -9.21
CA SER A 140 -7.41 36.36 -10.10
C SER A 140 -8.13 35.01 -10.03
N GLU A 141 -7.41 33.89 -9.85
CA GLU A 141 -8.04 32.58 -9.64
C GLU A 141 -8.60 32.42 -8.23
N MET A 142 -7.88 32.91 -7.21
CA MET A 142 -8.42 32.94 -5.84
C MET A 142 -9.71 33.77 -5.76
N LEU A 143 -9.74 34.92 -6.46
CA LEU A 143 -10.92 35.77 -6.58
C LEU A 143 -12.07 35.07 -7.31
N LYS A 144 -11.80 34.24 -8.33
CA LYS A 144 -12.85 33.43 -8.99
C LYS A 144 -13.46 32.41 -8.02
N PHE A 145 -12.64 31.74 -7.21
CA PHE A 145 -13.15 30.83 -6.17
C PHE A 145 -13.94 31.57 -5.09
N ALA A 146 -13.45 32.74 -4.64
CA ALA A 146 -14.16 33.56 -3.67
C ALA A 146 -15.50 34.07 -4.23
N THR A 147 -15.51 34.65 -5.43
CA THR A 147 -16.73 35.18 -6.06
C THR A 147 -17.76 34.10 -6.39
N ASN A 148 -17.35 32.88 -6.76
CA ASN A 148 -18.28 31.78 -6.99
C ASN A 148 -18.93 31.27 -5.69
N ASN A 149 -18.20 31.28 -4.57
CA ASN A 149 -18.78 30.93 -3.26
C ASN A 149 -19.59 32.10 -2.66
N ILE A 150 -19.20 33.35 -2.94
CA ILE A 150 -19.97 34.54 -2.55
C ILE A 150 -21.28 34.60 -3.35
N LYS A 151 -21.28 34.27 -4.65
CA LYS A 151 -22.53 34.19 -5.45
C LYS A 151 -23.49 33.07 -5.01
N LEU A 152 -23.01 32.04 -4.31
CA LEU A 152 -23.89 31.08 -3.64
C LEU A 152 -24.43 31.60 -2.29
N ALA A 153 -23.70 32.48 -1.62
CA ALA A 153 -24.16 33.13 -0.39
C ALA A 153 -25.08 34.34 -0.64
N ASP A 154 -25.01 34.95 -1.82
CA ASP A 154 -25.72 36.20 -2.18
C ASP A 154 -26.80 36.04 -3.26
N SER A 155 -27.32 34.83 -3.49
CA SER A 155 -28.49 34.66 -4.36
C SER A 155 -29.79 34.61 -3.56
N PRO A 156 -30.78 35.47 -3.88
CA PRO A 156 -31.66 36.09 -2.90
C PRO A 156 -33.10 35.59 -3.03
N LYS A 157 -33.95 35.90 -2.04
CA LYS A 157 -35.41 36.20 -2.13
C LYS A 157 -36.05 35.90 -0.77
N HIS A 158 -36.70 36.88 -0.16
CA HIS A 158 -38.13 36.87 0.16
C HIS A 158 -38.48 38.10 1.00
N LEU A 159 -39.31 38.96 0.38
CA LEU A 159 -40.01 40.15 0.90
C LEU A 159 -39.17 41.36 1.33
#